data_AF-E0SSC8-F1
#
_entry.id   AF-E0SSC8-F1
#
_cell.length_a   1.000
_cell.length_b   1.000
_cell.length_c   1.000
_cell.angle_alpha   90.00
_cell.angle_beta   90.00
_cell.angle_gamma   90.00
#
_symmetry.space_group_name_H-M   'P 1'
#
loop_
_entity.id
_entity.type
_entity.pdbx_description
1 polymer ?
#
loop_
_entity_poly.entity_id
_entity_poly.type
_entity_poly.pdbx_seq_one_letter_code
_entity_poly.pdbx_strand_id
1 'polypeptide(L)'
;MSVDKIETTIVIDRRVWEEFKARIATEYGFKDIGKAVEEALKEELCDLIVVEMFSKYLENEKISLTITPIEPQVPTDASRIVREFRDEQI
;
A
#
# COMPACT_ATOMS: atom_id res chain seq x y z
N MET A 1 -24.32 4.98 -4.21
CA MET A 1 -23.62 3.97 -3.39
C MET A 1 -23.59 4.53 -1.98
N SER A 2 -24.42 4.02 -1.07
CA SER A 2 -24.41 4.50 0.32
C SER A 2 -23.10 4.07 0.96
N VAL A 3 -22.32 5.03 1.45
CA VAL A 3 -21.12 4.71 2.22
C VAL A 3 -21.61 4.11 3.54
N ASP A 4 -21.37 2.82 3.74
CA ASP A 4 -21.73 2.11 4.97
C ASP A 4 -20.82 2.62 6.09
N LYS A 5 -21.31 3.60 6.86
CA LYS A 5 -20.57 4.23 7.96
C LYS A 5 -21.19 3.83 9.28
N ILE A 6 -20.34 3.51 10.25
CA ILE A 6 -20.74 3.15 11.62
C ILE A 6 -20.33 4.28 12.56
N GLU A 7 -21.27 4.78 13.37
CA GLU A 7 -20.94 5.66 14.49
C GLU A 7 -20.42 4.84 15.67
N THR A 8 -19.27 5.23 16.22
CA THR A 8 -18.64 4.53 17.34
C THR A 8 -18.20 5.55 18.38
N THR A 9 -18.50 5.28 19.65
CA THR A 9 -17.97 6.05 20.79
C THR A 9 -16.72 5.35 21.33
N ILE A 10 -15.62 6.09 21.45
CA ILE A 10 -14.33 5.56 21.93
C ILE A 10 -13.86 6.37 23.14
N VAL A 11 -13.20 5.70 24.10
CA VAL A 11 -12.56 6.35 25.25
C VAL A 11 -11.08 6.46 24.94
N ILE A 12 -10.56 7.68 24.90
CA ILE A 12 -9.16 7.99 24.58
C ILE A 12 -8.55 8.80 25.72
N ASP A 13 -7.26 8.58 25.99
CA ASP A 13 -6.49 9.46 26.85
C ASP A 13 -6.57 10.92 26.38
N ARG A 14 -6.83 11.83 27.33
CA ARG A 14 -7.05 13.25 27.02
C ARG A 14 -5.84 13.85 26.30
N ARG A 15 -4.62 13.55 26.74
CA ARG A 15 -3.41 14.15 26.18
C ARG A 15 -3.20 13.69 24.75
N VAL A 16 -3.41 12.40 24.48
CA VAL A 16 -3.35 11.84 23.12
C VAL A 16 -4.35 12.53 22.19
N TRP A 17 -5.58 12.74 22.65
CA TRP A 17 -6.62 13.40 21.85
C TRP A 17 -6.30 14.86 21.52
N GLU A 18 -5.76 15.62 22.48
CA GLU A 18 -5.37 17.02 22.23
C GLU A 18 -4.21 17.14 21.24
N GLU A 19 -3.18 16.30 21.38
CA GLU A 19 -2.05 16.26 20.44
C GLU A 19 -2.51 15.86 19.03
N PHE A 20 -3.40 14.88 18.92
CA PHE A 20 -3.99 14.46 17.65
C PHE A 20 -4.74 15.62 16.96
N LYS A 21 -5.60 16.33 17.68
CA LYS A 21 -6.31 17.51 17.16
C LYS A 21 -5.35 18.61 16.71
N ALA A 22 -4.27 18.86 17.47
CA ALA A 22 -3.27 19.87 17.13
C ALA A 22 -2.56 19.56 15.81
N ARG A 23 -2.20 18.30 15.57
CA ARG A 23 -1.58 17.85 14.30
C ARG A 23 -2.55 18.01 13.12
N ILE A 24 -3.79 17.53 13.27
CA ILE A 24 -4.80 17.60 12.20
C ILE A 24 -5.19 19.03 11.85
N ALA A 25 -5.30 19.90 12.84
CA ALA A 25 -5.60 21.31 12.64
C ALA A 25 -4.58 21.98 11.70
N THR A 26 -3.34 21.51 11.74
CA THR A 26 -2.22 22.03 10.93
C THR A 26 -2.23 21.44 9.51
N GLU A 27 -2.54 20.16 9.36
CA GLU A 27 -2.42 19.42 8.09
C GLU A 27 -3.68 19.47 7.21
N TYR A 28 -4.88 19.42 7.80
CA TYR A 28 -6.14 19.22 7.06
C TYR A 28 -7.17 20.35 7.26
N GLY A 29 -6.93 21.25 8.23
CA GLY A 29 -7.98 22.13 8.76
C GLY A 29 -9.07 21.33 9.48
N PHE A 30 -9.78 21.94 10.43
CA PHE A 30 -10.75 21.24 11.31
C PHE A 30 -11.98 20.60 10.62
N LYS A 31 -11.98 20.42 9.30
CA LYS A 31 -13.21 20.13 8.55
C LYS A 31 -13.73 18.70 8.65
N ASP A 32 -12.98 17.72 9.16
CA ASP A 32 -13.56 16.40 9.45
C ASP A 32 -12.66 15.54 10.37
N ILE A 33 -12.84 15.65 11.70
CA ILE A 33 -12.11 14.81 12.68
C ILE A 33 -12.40 13.32 12.45
N GLY A 34 -13.63 12.97 12.08
CA GLY A 34 -14.01 11.59 11.82
C GLY A 34 -13.23 11.00 10.66
N LYS A 35 -13.08 11.77 9.57
CA LYS A 35 -12.22 11.38 8.44
C LYS A 35 -10.76 11.21 8.85
N ALA A 36 -10.23 12.08 9.69
CA ALA A 36 -8.84 11.97 10.14
C ALA A 36 -8.61 10.73 11.02
N VAL A 37 -9.58 10.39 11.88
CA VAL A 37 -9.57 9.11 12.63
C VAL A 37 -9.66 7.92 11.67
N GLU A 38 -10.52 8.00 10.66
CA GLU A 38 -10.65 6.96 9.63
C GLU A 38 -9.35 6.75 8.85
N GLU A 39 -8.66 7.82 8.45
CA GLU A 39 -7.36 7.75 7.76
C GLU A 39 -6.28 7.13 8.66
N ALA A 40 -6.19 7.54 9.93
CA ALA A 40 -5.26 6.96 10.89
C ALA A 40 -5.49 5.46 11.11
N LEU A 41 -6.76 5.03 11.17
CA LEU A 41 -7.12 3.61 11.27
C LEU A 41 -6.77 2.84 9.97
N LYS A 42 -6.97 3.44 8.80
CA LYS A 42 -6.62 2.82 7.51
C LYS A 42 -5.11 2.64 7.36
N GLU A 43 -4.31 3.58 7.84
CA GLU A 43 -2.85 3.47 7.81
C GLU A 43 -2.39 2.26 8.63
N GLU A 44 -2.90 2.10 9.85
CA GLU A 44 -2.58 0.96 10.71
C GLU A 44 -3.08 -0.38 10.13
N LEU A 45 -4.25 -0.37 9.49
CA LEU A 45 -4.87 -1.56 8.89
C LEU A 45 -4.48 -1.79 7.43
N CYS A 46 -3.50 -1.04 6.90
CA CYS A 46 -3.16 -1.05 5.47
C CYS A 46 -2.83 -2.46 4.96
N ASP A 47 -2.03 -3.22 5.71
CA ASP A 47 -1.63 -4.58 5.33
C ASP A 47 -2.85 -5.51 5.18
N LEU A 48 -3.81 -5.43 6.10
CA LEU A 48 -5.04 -6.22 6.05
C LEU A 48 -5.89 -5.84 4.83
N ILE A 49 -6.02 -4.54 4.56
CA ILE A 49 -6.77 -4.01 3.41
C ILE A 49 -6.12 -4.49 2.10
N VAL A 50 -4.78 -4.44 2.02
CA VAL A 50 -4.01 -4.89 0.85
C VAL A 50 -4.17 -6.39 0.64
N VAL A 51 -4.05 -7.20 1.70
CA VAL A 51 -4.23 -8.66 1.62
C VAL A 51 -5.64 -9.02 1.19
N GLU A 52 -6.67 -8.37 1.74
CA GLU A 52 -8.05 -8.59 1.33
C GLU A 52 -8.26 -8.22 -0.15
N MET A 53 -7.72 -7.08 -0.58
CA MET A 53 -7.80 -6.62 -1.97
C MET A 53 -7.15 -7.64 -2.91
N PHE A 54 -5.90 -8.04 -2.66
CA PHE A 54 -5.21 -9.04 -3.47
C PHE A 54 -5.96 -10.38 -3.46
N SER A 55 -6.48 -10.81 -2.31
CA SER A 55 -7.24 -12.04 -2.20
C SER A 55 -8.48 -12.03 -3.10
N LYS A 56 -9.24 -10.93 -3.15
CA LYS A 56 -10.39 -10.76 -4.07
C LYS A 56 -10.00 -10.79 -5.55
N TYR A 57 -8.84 -10.21 -5.90
CA TYR A 57 -8.33 -10.26 -7.27
C TYR A 57 -7.87 -11.68 -7.66
N LEU A 58 -7.21 -12.38 -6.74
CA LEU A 58 -6.65 -13.71 -6.96
C LEU A 58 -7.69 -14.84 -6.86
N GLU A 59 -8.80 -14.64 -6.14
CA GLU A 59 -9.91 -15.60 -6.05
C GLU A 59 -10.55 -15.90 -7.42
N ASN A 60 -10.43 -14.98 -8.39
CA ASN A 60 -10.99 -15.14 -9.74
C ASN A 60 -9.95 -15.51 -10.80
N GLU A 61 -8.66 -15.52 -10.48
CA GLU A 61 -7.60 -15.90 -11.41
C GLU A 61 -7.00 -17.25 -11.03
N LYS A 62 -7.11 -18.23 -11.94
CA LYS A 62 -6.11 -19.30 -12.00
C LYS A 62 -4.80 -18.63 -12.38
N ILE A 63 -4.02 -18.20 -11.39
CA ILE A 63 -2.66 -17.73 -11.61
C ILE A 63 -1.92 -18.87 -12.31
N SER A 64 -1.67 -18.69 -13.61
CA SER A 64 -0.92 -19.67 -14.37
C SER A 64 0.52 -19.62 -13.86
N LEU A 65 0.95 -20.66 -13.14
CA LEU A 65 2.36 -20.87 -12.79
C LEU A 65 3.19 -21.26 -14.02
N THR A 66 2.59 -21.26 -15.21
CA THR A 66 3.28 -21.52 -16.47
C THR A 66 4.17 -20.32 -16.79
N ILE A 67 5.46 -20.48 -16.52
CA ILE A 67 6.49 -19.53 -16.94
C ILE A 67 6.72 -19.75 -18.43
N THR A 68 6.18 -18.86 -19.26
CA THR A 68 6.51 -18.80 -20.69
C THR A 68 7.74 -17.92 -20.89
N PRO A 69 8.81 -18.42 -21.53
CA PRO A 69 9.92 -17.59 -21.95
C PRO A 69 9.39 -16.53 -22.92
N ILE A 70 9.59 -15.25 -22.58
CA ILE A 70 9.30 -14.14 -23.50
C ILE A 70 10.61 -13.79 -24.18
N GLU A 71 10.67 -13.97 -25.50
CA GLU A 71 11.82 -13.50 -26.26
C GLU A 71 11.89 -11.96 -26.21
N PRO A 72 13.07 -11.39 -25.94
CA PRO A 72 13.27 -9.94 -25.96
C PRO A 72 12.87 -9.36 -27.32
N GLN A 73 12.05 -8.31 -27.31
CA GLN A 73 11.65 -7.62 -28.56
C GLN A 73 12.81 -6.87 -29.22
N VAL A 74 13.87 -6.61 -28.46
CA VAL A 74 15.10 -5.99 -28.94
C VAL A 74 16.27 -6.95 -28.72
N PRO A 75 17.26 -6.98 -29.63
CA PRO A 75 18.47 -7.75 -29.43
C PRO A 75 19.11 -7.38 -28.09
N THR A 76 19.08 -8.30 -27.14
CA THR A 76 19.75 -8.14 -25.86
C THR A 76 20.86 -9.17 -25.79
N ASP A 77 22.09 -8.70 -25.62
CA ASP A 77 23.24 -9.58 -25.36
C ASP A 77 23.65 -9.42 -23.90
N ALA A 78 22.81 -9.98 -23.03
CA ALA A 78 23.09 -10.02 -21.59
C ALA A 78 24.41 -10.75 -21.31
N SER A 79 24.76 -11.74 -22.13
CA SER A 79 26.02 -12.47 -22.08
C SER A 79 27.25 -11.58 -22.28
N ARG A 80 27.19 -10.63 -23.21
CA ARG A 80 28.28 -9.65 -23.41
C ARG A 80 28.45 -8.74 -22.20
N ILE A 81 27.35 -8.19 -21.69
CA ILE A 81 27.37 -7.31 -20.51
C ILE A 81 27.92 -8.07 -19.29
N VAL A 82 27.47 -9.29 -19.04
CA VAL A 82 27.95 -10.11 -17.91
C VAL A 82 29.43 -10.46 -18.04
N ARG A 83 29.94 -10.66 -19.27
CA ARG A 83 31.38 -10.84 -19.51
C ARG A 83 32.19 -9.59 -19.21
N GLU A 84 31.76 -8.44 -19.74
CA GLU A 84 32.40 -7.14 -19.48
C GLU A 84 32.51 -6.88 -17.97
N PHE A 85 31.41 -7.06 -17.22
CA PHE A 85 31.42 -6.91 -15.76
C PHE A 85 32.31 -7.91 -15.02
N ARG A 86 32.48 -9.13 -15.54
CA ARG A 86 33.33 -10.15 -14.94
C ARG A 86 34.81 -9.84 -15.18
N ASP A 87 35.13 -9.37 -16.37
CA ASP A 87 36.49 -9.08 -16.80
C ASP A 87 36.98 -7.74 -16.23
N GLU A 88 36.07 -6.81 -15.91
CA GLU A 88 36.36 -5.54 -15.21
C GLU A 88 36.68 -5.72 -13.70
N GLN A 89 36.51 -6.92 -13.13
CA GLN A 89 36.86 -7.22 -11.73
C GLN A 89 38.30 -7.74 -11.55
N ILE A 90 39.17 -7.63 -12.56
CA ILE A 90 40.60 -8.00 -12.52
C ILE A 90 41.49 -6.75 -12.62
#